data_AF-A0A6A7LKG4-F1
#
_entry.id   AF-A0A6A7LKG4-F1
#
_cell.length_a   1.000
_cell.length_b   1.000
_cell.length_c   1.000
_cell.angle_alpha   90.00
_cell.angle_beta   90.00
_cell.angle_gamma   90.00
#
_symmetry.space_group_name_H-M   'P 1'
#
loop_
_entity.id
_entity.type
_entity.pdbx_description
1 polymer ?
#
loop_
_entity_poly.entity_id
_entity_poly.type
_entity_poly.pdbx_seq_one_letter_code
_entity_poly.pdbx_strand_id
1 'polypeptide(L)'
;MSDRAKLVSIVYDAINEIGKHKIRSDVISNIKIADDYMQYLFNKSLEQFSNRLDGNSLVAMYEILLHFMLTACTIPSQRKVKILHLSIDLIIPNLHTLSRNPSDVIVVQFIRSPIDMTTIDKILSFLKLKTEDLNMWLITTMDLKAKDTTHVINLGTSKIRCFHIIQDIDTFLKERRDKSFRLVHF
;
A
#
# COMPACT_ATOMS: atom_id res chain seq x y z
N MET A 1 -3.72 13.24 22.52
CA MET A 1 -3.37 12.10 21.64
C MET A 1 -3.26 12.64 20.22
N SER A 2 -2.19 12.37 19.48
CA SER A 2 -2.06 12.84 18.07
C SER A 2 -3.15 12.21 17.20
N ASP A 3 -3.67 12.92 16.20
CA ASP A 3 -4.67 12.41 15.25
C ASP A 3 -4.23 11.08 14.60
N ARG A 4 -2.93 10.93 14.35
CA ARG A 4 -2.35 9.67 13.83
C ARG A 4 -2.47 8.52 14.84
N ALA A 5 -2.25 8.77 16.12
CA ALA A 5 -2.39 7.74 17.15
C ALA A 5 -3.86 7.31 17.31
N LYS A 6 -4.81 8.25 17.16
CA LYS A 6 -6.24 7.94 17.12
C LYS A 6 -6.61 7.07 15.92
N LEU A 7 -6.11 7.39 14.73
CA LEU A 7 -6.31 6.58 13.52
C LEU A 7 -5.78 5.16 13.68
N VAL A 8 -4.57 5.01 14.25
CA VAL A 8 -3.98 3.70 14.52
C VAL A 8 -4.88 2.89 15.47
N SER A 9 -5.35 3.49 16.57
CA SER A 9 -6.26 2.80 17.51
C SER A 9 -7.50 2.29 16.79
N ILE A 10 -8.22 3.18 16.10
CA ILE A 10 -9.48 2.84 15.42
C ILE A 10 -9.30 1.68 14.43
N VAL A 11 -8.26 1.74 13.60
CA VAL A 11 -7.98 0.65 12.64
C VAL A 11 -7.69 -0.66 13.34
N TYR A 12 -6.87 -0.64 14.40
CA TYR A 12 -6.53 -1.86 15.12
C TYR A 12 -7.68 -2.40 15.97
N ASP A 13 -8.57 -1.54 16.45
CA ASP A 13 -9.80 -1.94 17.14
C ASP A 13 -10.70 -2.71 16.17
N ALA A 14 -10.94 -2.18 14.96
CA ALA A 14 -11.68 -2.88 13.91
C ALA A 14 -11.04 -4.22 13.51
N ILE A 15 -9.70 -4.29 13.43
CA ILE A 15 -8.97 -5.54 13.16
C ILE A 15 -9.16 -6.54 14.32
N ASN A 16 -9.09 -6.07 15.57
CA ASN A 16 -9.20 -6.92 16.75
C ASN A 16 -10.62 -7.47 16.96
N GLU A 17 -11.65 -6.72 16.56
CA GLU A 17 -13.05 -7.19 16.57
C GLU A 17 -13.23 -8.48 15.74
N ILE A 18 -12.51 -8.61 14.60
CA ILE A 18 -12.51 -9.84 13.79
C ILE A 18 -11.51 -10.87 14.33
N GLY A 19 -10.33 -10.40 14.74
CA GLY A 19 -9.20 -11.20 15.18
C GLY A 19 -8.11 -11.33 14.11
N LYS A 20 -6.90 -10.84 14.43
CA LYS A 20 -5.72 -10.86 13.54
C LYS A 20 -5.40 -12.26 12.99
N HIS A 21 -5.47 -13.29 13.85
CA HIS A 21 -5.19 -14.67 13.45
C HIS A 21 -6.23 -15.21 12.45
N LYS A 22 -7.50 -14.86 12.63
CA LYS A 22 -8.57 -15.25 11.72
C LYS A 22 -8.36 -14.65 10.34
N ILE A 23 -8.17 -13.33 10.28
CA ILE A 23 -7.92 -12.62 9.01
C ILE A 23 -6.73 -13.25 8.29
N ARG A 24 -5.61 -13.45 9.00
CA ARG A 24 -4.41 -14.10 8.44
C ARG A 24 -4.68 -15.50 7.91
N SER A 25 -5.38 -16.35 8.67
CA SER A 25 -5.72 -17.71 8.25
C SER A 25 -6.55 -17.72 6.96
N ASP A 26 -7.55 -16.84 6.89
CA ASP A 26 -8.47 -16.76 5.76
C ASP A 26 -7.75 -16.29 4.49
N VAL A 27 -6.93 -15.23 4.56
CA VAL A 27 -6.22 -14.70 3.39
C VAL A 27 -5.07 -15.59 2.91
N ILE A 28 -4.47 -16.40 3.79
CA ILE A 28 -3.51 -17.44 3.40
C ILE A 28 -4.24 -18.57 2.64
N SER A 29 -5.45 -18.93 3.08
CA SER A 29 -6.24 -19.98 2.45
C SER A 29 -6.82 -19.54 1.10
N ASN A 30 -7.23 -18.28 1.00
CA ASN A 30 -7.74 -17.68 -0.23
C ASN A 30 -7.44 -16.17 -0.26
N ILE A 31 -6.41 -15.78 -1.00
CA ILE A 31 -5.97 -14.39 -1.13
C ILE A 31 -7.08 -13.47 -1.66
N LYS A 32 -8.07 -14.00 -2.38
CA LYS A 32 -9.16 -13.19 -2.95
C LYS A 32 -10.05 -12.55 -1.88
N ILE A 33 -10.11 -13.14 -0.68
CA ILE A 33 -10.88 -12.61 0.45
C ILE A 33 -10.19 -11.39 1.08
N ALA A 34 -8.91 -11.12 0.74
CA ALA A 34 -8.19 -9.97 1.27
C ALA A 34 -8.88 -8.63 0.95
N ASP A 35 -9.55 -8.54 -0.20
CA ASP A 35 -10.22 -7.32 -0.64
C ASP A 35 -11.49 -7.07 0.15
N ASP A 36 -12.25 -8.13 0.46
CA ASP A 36 -13.43 -8.07 1.32
C ASP A 36 -13.02 -7.60 2.73
N TYR A 37 -11.90 -8.12 3.25
CA TYR A 37 -11.35 -7.66 4.52
C TYR A 37 -10.89 -6.20 4.47
N MET A 38 -10.15 -5.80 3.43
CA MET A 38 -9.74 -4.40 3.25
C MET A 38 -10.95 -3.47 3.22
N GLN A 39 -11.99 -3.81 2.46
CA GLN A 39 -13.20 -3.00 2.34
C GLN A 39 -13.95 -2.91 3.66
N TYR A 40 -14.18 -4.05 4.32
CA TYR A 40 -14.88 -4.11 5.60
C TYR A 40 -14.14 -3.29 6.66
N LEU A 41 -12.84 -3.53 6.83
CA LEU A 41 -12.03 -2.84 7.85
C LEU A 41 -11.94 -1.35 7.57
N PHE A 42 -11.82 -0.94 6.31
CA PHE A 42 -11.82 0.47 5.94
C PHE A 42 -13.14 1.14 6.29
N ASN A 43 -14.28 0.57 5.87
CA ASN A 43 -15.60 1.12 6.17
C ASN A 43 -15.87 1.17 7.68
N LYS A 44 -15.54 0.11 8.40
CA LYS A 44 -15.68 0.05 9.86
C LYS A 44 -14.84 1.11 10.56
N SER A 45 -13.61 1.32 10.10
CA SER A 45 -12.71 2.35 10.63
C SER A 45 -13.23 3.76 10.33
N LEU A 46 -13.83 3.98 9.15
CA LEU A 46 -14.47 5.24 8.80
C LEU A 46 -15.66 5.56 9.71
N GLU A 47 -16.53 4.58 9.97
CA GLU A 47 -17.71 4.76 10.84
C GLU A 47 -17.32 5.17 12.27
N GLN A 48 -16.24 4.60 12.80
CA GLN A 48 -15.72 4.92 14.13
C GLN A 48 -15.00 6.28 14.17
N PHE A 49 -14.57 6.81 13.03
CA PHE A 49 -13.94 8.11 12.95
C PHE A 49 -14.99 9.23 12.88
N SER A 50 -15.44 9.67 14.06
CA SER A 50 -16.37 10.80 14.24
C SER A 50 -15.79 12.10 13.66
N ASN A 51 -16.47 12.68 12.65
CA ASN A 51 -16.18 13.87 11.84
C ASN A 51 -15.53 13.58 10.47
N ARG A 52 -15.85 14.44 9.49
CA ARG A 52 -15.29 14.43 8.13
C ARG A 52 -13.76 14.25 8.19
N LEU A 53 -13.29 13.03 7.91
CA LEU A 53 -11.88 12.76 7.71
C LEU A 53 -11.40 13.67 6.57
N ASP A 54 -10.39 14.47 6.87
CA ASP A 54 -9.68 15.16 5.81
C ASP A 54 -8.96 14.12 4.92
N GLY A 55 -8.57 14.54 3.71
CA GLY A 55 -7.94 13.65 2.75
C GLY A 55 -6.66 12.99 3.26
N ASN A 56 -5.85 13.67 4.08
CA ASN A 56 -4.61 13.13 4.61
C ASN A 56 -4.87 12.03 5.63
N SER A 57 -5.91 12.22 6.45
CA SER A 57 -6.35 11.22 7.42
C SER A 57 -6.92 9.97 6.74
N LEU A 58 -7.65 10.11 5.62
CA LEU A 58 -8.07 8.97 4.78
C LEU A 58 -6.88 8.19 4.20
N VAL A 59 -5.91 8.90 3.64
CA VAL A 59 -4.68 8.30 3.10
C VAL A 59 -3.89 7.59 4.21
N ALA A 60 -3.79 8.19 5.40
CA ALA A 60 -3.12 7.57 6.54
C ALA A 60 -3.83 6.32 7.06
N MET A 61 -5.17 6.32 7.10
CA MET A 61 -5.96 5.14 7.44
C MET A 61 -5.69 3.99 6.46
N TYR A 62 -5.70 4.30 5.16
CA TYR A 62 -5.41 3.32 4.12
C TYR A 62 -3.96 2.80 4.19
N GLU A 63 -2.97 3.65 4.49
CA GLU A 63 -1.57 3.23 4.73
C GLU A 63 -1.47 2.18 5.86
N ILE A 64 -2.18 2.40 6.97
CA ILE A 64 -2.17 1.49 8.13
C ILE A 64 -2.79 0.14 7.74
N LEU A 65 -3.94 0.18 7.06
CA LEU A 65 -4.66 -1.02 6.62
C LEU A 65 -3.87 -1.82 5.59
N LEU A 66 -3.33 -1.14 4.57
CA LEU A 66 -2.50 -1.78 3.54
C LEU A 66 -1.29 -2.46 4.18
N HIS A 67 -0.60 -1.79 5.11
CA HIS A 67 0.52 -2.42 5.81
C HIS A 67 0.11 -3.69 6.58
N PHE A 68 -0.99 -3.64 7.32
CA PHE A 68 -1.50 -4.80 8.03
C PHE A 68 -1.79 -5.94 7.07
N MET A 69 -2.49 -5.67 5.96
CA MET A 69 -2.87 -6.69 4.99
C MET A 69 -1.68 -7.30 4.25
N LEU A 70 -0.68 -6.50 3.87
CA LEU A 70 0.56 -7.03 3.31
C LEU A 70 1.24 -8.02 4.27
N THR A 71 1.21 -7.71 5.57
CA THR A 71 1.75 -8.60 6.62
C THR A 71 0.90 -9.85 6.79
N ALA A 72 -0.43 -9.72 6.84
CA ALA A 72 -1.36 -10.84 6.98
C ALA A 72 -1.27 -11.81 5.79
N CYS A 73 -1.12 -11.29 4.58
CA CYS A 73 -0.96 -12.04 3.34
C CYS A 73 0.47 -12.57 3.12
N THR A 74 1.42 -12.29 4.02
CA THR A 74 2.84 -12.66 3.88
C THR A 74 3.50 -12.12 2.60
N ILE A 75 3.03 -10.97 2.12
CA ILE A 75 3.58 -10.29 0.94
C ILE A 75 4.90 -9.60 1.33
N PRO A 76 6.03 -9.90 0.66
CA PRO A 76 7.30 -9.26 0.96
C PRO A 76 7.21 -7.76 0.64
N SER A 77 7.58 -6.93 1.59
CA SER A 77 7.61 -5.49 1.39
C SER A 77 8.60 -4.79 2.33
N GLN A 78 9.10 -3.63 1.90
CA GLN A 78 9.93 -2.74 2.71
C GLN A 78 9.27 -1.38 2.82
N ARG A 79 9.17 -0.85 4.04
CA ARG A 79 8.47 0.41 4.35
C ARG A 79 9.43 1.52 4.70
N LYS A 80 9.04 2.75 4.36
CA LYS A 80 9.76 4.00 4.69
C LYS A 80 11.24 3.89 4.32
N VAL A 81 11.50 3.41 3.10
CA VAL A 81 12.85 3.17 2.59
C VAL A 81 13.51 4.51 2.34
N LYS A 82 14.56 4.80 3.09
CA LYS A 82 15.32 6.05 2.95
C LYS A 82 16.31 5.93 1.80
N ILE A 83 16.24 6.87 0.87
CA ILE A 83 17.20 7.06 -0.20
C ILE A 83 17.72 8.49 -0.06
N LEU A 84 18.96 8.62 0.38
CA LEU A 84 19.54 9.89 0.85
C LEU A 84 18.71 10.49 2.01
N HIS A 85 18.19 11.71 1.83
CA HIS A 85 17.34 12.44 2.76
C HIS A 85 15.85 12.34 2.42
N LEU A 86 15.50 11.56 1.38
CA LEU A 86 14.13 11.35 0.91
C LEU A 86 13.67 9.93 1.26
N SER A 87 12.36 9.69 1.22
CA SER A 87 11.78 8.39 1.58
C SER A 87 10.75 7.91 0.57
N ILE A 88 10.90 6.66 0.15
CA ILE A 88 9.84 5.89 -0.50
C ILE A 88 8.98 5.26 0.59
N ASP A 89 7.66 5.40 0.49
CA ASP A 89 6.76 4.89 1.54
C ASP A 89 6.74 3.36 1.59
N LEU A 90 6.70 2.70 0.43
CA LEU A 90 6.60 1.25 0.35
C LEU A 90 7.20 0.72 -0.97
N ILE A 91 7.99 -0.35 -0.86
CA ILE A 91 8.58 -1.09 -1.98
C ILE A 91 8.19 -2.55 -1.87
N ILE A 92 7.73 -3.14 -2.98
CA ILE A 92 7.36 -4.56 -3.08
C ILE A 92 8.11 -5.18 -4.28
N PRO A 93 8.90 -6.26 -4.11
CA PRO A 93 9.12 -6.97 -2.85
C PRO A 93 10.14 -6.28 -1.93
N ASN A 94 11.18 -5.64 -2.47
CA ASN A 94 12.26 -5.03 -1.70
C ASN A 94 13.17 -4.12 -2.56
N LEU A 95 14.00 -3.31 -1.89
CA LEU A 95 14.97 -2.39 -2.49
C LEU A 95 16.07 -3.09 -3.29
N HIS A 96 16.46 -4.30 -2.90
CA HIS A 96 17.48 -5.06 -3.64
C HIS A 96 16.99 -5.39 -5.04
N THR A 97 15.74 -5.84 -5.20
CA THR A 97 15.13 -6.03 -6.52
C THR A 97 15.05 -4.71 -7.30
N LEU A 98 14.71 -3.59 -6.66
CA LEU A 98 14.65 -2.28 -7.32
C LEU A 98 16.01 -1.89 -7.92
N SER A 99 17.11 -2.20 -7.22
CA SER A 99 18.46 -1.92 -7.70
C SER A 99 18.92 -2.80 -8.87
N ARG A 100 18.34 -4.00 -9.03
CA ARG A 100 18.73 -4.96 -10.07
C ARG A 100 17.79 -4.92 -11.27
N ASN A 101 16.49 -5.08 -11.02
CA ASN A 101 15.43 -5.14 -12.03
C ASN A 101 14.27 -4.23 -11.59
N PRO A 102 14.32 -2.92 -11.91
CA PRO A 102 13.28 -1.96 -11.53
C PRO A 102 11.86 -2.34 -11.99
N SER A 103 11.75 -3.02 -13.15
CA SER A 103 10.48 -3.51 -13.71
C SER A 103 9.79 -4.60 -12.89
N ASP A 104 10.52 -5.26 -12.00
CA ASP A 104 10.02 -6.35 -11.14
C ASP A 104 9.63 -5.85 -9.75
N VAL A 105 9.49 -4.53 -9.60
CA VAL A 105 9.15 -3.86 -8.35
C VAL A 105 7.92 -2.99 -8.52
N ILE A 106 7.06 -3.01 -7.50
CA ILE A 106 6.03 -2.00 -7.27
C ILE A 106 6.58 -0.97 -6.29
N VAL A 107 6.57 0.30 -6.71
CA VAL A 107 6.89 1.45 -5.85
C VAL A 107 5.58 2.13 -5.49
N VAL A 108 5.23 2.11 -4.20
CA VAL A 108 3.99 2.73 -3.70
C VAL A 108 4.34 4.01 -2.95
N GLN A 109 3.63 5.10 -3.27
CA GLN A 109 3.72 6.36 -2.54
C GLN A 109 2.34 6.87 -2.14
N PHE A 110 2.21 7.34 -0.90
CA PHE A 110 1.02 7.99 -0.38
C PHE A 110 1.14 9.50 -0.57
N ILE A 111 0.38 10.06 -1.51
CA ILE A 111 0.44 11.47 -1.88
C ILE A 111 -0.62 12.25 -1.08
N ARG A 112 -0.15 13.17 -0.25
CA ARG A 112 -0.95 14.05 0.63
C ARG A 112 -0.87 15.50 0.20
N SER A 113 0.22 15.86 -0.49
CA SER A 113 0.43 17.18 -1.06
C SER A 113 1.24 17.10 -2.36
N PRO A 114 1.27 18.17 -3.18
CA PRO A 114 2.13 18.23 -4.36
C PRO A 114 3.63 18.05 -4.07
N ILE A 115 4.08 18.34 -2.84
CA ILE A 115 5.48 18.14 -2.42
C ILE A 115 5.89 16.66 -2.42
N ASP A 116 4.93 15.75 -2.19
CA ASP A 116 5.20 14.31 -2.20
C ASP A 116 5.54 13.84 -3.62
N MET A 117 4.91 14.42 -4.65
CA MET A 117 5.23 14.15 -6.06
C MET A 117 6.65 14.62 -6.41
N THR A 118 7.01 15.84 -5.98
CA THR A 118 8.37 16.38 -6.19
C THR A 118 9.44 15.53 -5.49
N THR A 119 9.10 14.94 -4.35
CA THR A 119 9.99 14.04 -3.60
C THR A 119 10.28 12.77 -4.39
N ILE A 120 9.26 12.15 -4.97
CA ILE A 120 9.42 11.00 -5.87
C ILE A 120 10.30 11.37 -7.06
N ASP A 121 10.00 12.46 -7.77
CA ASP A 121 10.73 12.82 -8.99
C ASP A 121 12.24 12.98 -8.71
N LYS A 122 12.59 13.53 -7.55
CA LYS A 122 13.98 13.63 -7.08
C LYS A 122 14.60 12.26 -6.80
N ILE A 123 13.87 11.34 -6.17
CA ILE A 123 14.35 9.97 -5.91
C ILE A 123 14.61 9.24 -7.23
N LEU A 124 13.66 9.28 -8.17
CA LEU A 124 13.79 8.62 -9.47
C LEU A 124 14.97 9.18 -10.26
N SER A 125 15.11 10.51 -10.28
CA SER A 125 16.25 11.18 -10.92
C SER A 125 17.60 10.74 -10.32
N PHE A 126 17.67 10.62 -8.98
CA PHE A 126 18.87 10.15 -8.30
C PHE A 126 19.20 8.69 -8.64
N LEU A 127 18.19 7.83 -8.71
CA LEU A 127 18.33 6.43 -9.12
C LEU A 127 18.56 6.26 -10.62
N LYS A 128 18.53 7.34 -11.40
CA LYS A 128 18.56 7.32 -12.88
C LYS A 128 17.45 6.46 -13.48
N LEU A 129 16.30 6.42 -12.83
CA LEU A 129 15.11 5.72 -13.27
C LEU A 129 14.10 6.72 -13.79
N LYS A 130 13.28 6.30 -14.75
CA LYS A 130 12.09 7.04 -15.16
C LYS A 130 10.83 6.37 -14.62
N THR A 131 9.76 7.14 -14.50
CA THR A 131 8.45 6.61 -14.08
C THR A 131 7.89 5.57 -15.06
N GLU A 132 8.27 5.63 -16.34
CA GLU A 132 7.88 4.66 -17.37
C GLU A 132 8.56 3.28 -17.20
N ASP A 133 9.68 3.22 -16.49
CA ASP A 133 10.44 2.00 -16.25
C ASP A 133 10.00 1.26 -14.96
N LEU A 134 9.00 1.80 -14.26
CA LEU A 134 8.59 1.38 -12.93
C LEU A 134 7.09 1.10 -12.86
N ASN A 135 6.71 0.10 -12.07
CA ASN A 135 5.32 -0.08 -11.66
C ASN A 135 5.04 0.88 -10.49
N MET A 136 4.77 2.13 -10.82
CA MET A 136 4.54 3.18 -9.83
C MET A 136 3.07 3.32 -9.47
N TRP A 137 2.76 3.17 -8.19
CA TRP A 137 1.40 3.21 -7.65
C TRP A 137 1.26 4.38 -6.67
N LEU A 138 0.38 5.32 -6.98
CA LEU A 138 0.13 6.51 -6.17
C LEU A 138 -1.21 6.37 -5.46
N ILE A 139 -1.20 6.50 -4.13
CA ILE A 139 -2.43 6.47 -3.32
C ILE A 139 -2.71 7.89 -2.82
N THR A 140 -3.87 8.44 -3.15
CA THR A 140 -4.17 9.86 -2.92
C THR A 140 -5.67 10.12 -2.78
N THR A 141 -6.03 11.28 -2.26
CA THR A 141 -7.39 11.86 -2.38
C THR A 141 -7.43 13.03 -3.36
N MET A 142 -6.28 13.44 -3.90
CA MET A 142 -6.18 14.52 -4.87
C MET A 142 -6.60 14.04 -6.26
N ASP A 143 -7.19 14.93 -7.05
CA ASP A 143 -7.45 14.69 -8.46
C ASP A 143 -6.14 14.84 -9.24
N LEU A 144 -5.40 13.73 -9.37
CA LEU A 144 -4.20 13.64 -10.17
C LEU A 144 -4.56 13.10 -11.55
N LYS A 145 -4.20 13.82 -12.60
CA LYS A 145 -4.17 13.25 -13.95
C LYS A 145 -3.06 12.19 -13.99
N ALA A 146 -3.42 10.93 -14.16
CA ALA A 146 -2.44 9.87 -14.33
C ALA A 146 -1.52 10.20 -15.51
N LYS A 147 -0.20 10.10 -15.32
CA LYS A 147 0.72 9.92 -16.44
C LYS A 147 0.54 8.50 -16.98
N ASP A 148 0.81 8.26 -18.26
CA ASP A 148 0.42 7.02 -18.97
C ASP A 148 0.87 5.69 -18.32
N THR A 149 1.88 5.70 -17.43
CA THR A 149 2.40 4.48 -16.75
C THR A 149 2.16 4.43 -15.24
N THR A 150 1.44 5.40 -14.67
CA THR A 150 1.24 5.51 -13.21
C THR A 150 -0.15 5.06 -12.79
N HIS A 151 -0.24 4.06 -11.91
CA HIS A 151 -1.51 3.64 -11.35
C HIS A 151 -1.92 4.56 -10.20
N VAL A 152 -3.00 5.32 -10.38
CA VAL A 152 -3.52 6.24 -9.37
C VAL A 152 -4.72 5.61 -8.66
N ILE A 153 -4.57 5.41 -7.35
CA ILE A 153 -5.62 4.97 -6.44
C ILE A 153 -6.20 6.21 -5.77
N ASN A 154 -7.42 6.61 -6.18
CA ASN A 154 -8.12 7.77 -5.61
C ASN A 154 -9.13 7.33 -4.54
N LEU A 155 -8.85 7.71 -3.29
CA LEU A 155 -9.68 7.43 -2.11
C LEU A 155 -10.83 8.43 -1.91
N GLY A 156 -10.86 9.54 -2.66
CA GLY A 156 -11.84 10.62 -2.52
C GLY A 156 -13.15 10.41 -3.30
N THR A 157 -13.28 9.32 -4.06
CA THR A 157 -14.49 9.03 -4.85
C THR A 157 -15.47 8.14 -4.09
N SER A 158 -16.79 8.32 -4.30
CA SER A 158 -17.86 7.58 -3.60
C SER A 158 -17.88 6.06 -3.83
N LYS A 159 -17.05 5.55 -4.74
CA LYS A 159 -16.80 4.13 -4.97
C LYS A 159 -15.30 3.90 -4.98
N ILE A 160 -14.74 3.70 -3.80
CA ILE A 160 -13.35 3.30 -3.63
C ILE A 160 -13.16 1.93 -4.31
N ARG A 161 -12.56 1.94 -5.52
CA ARG A 161 -12.27 0.72 -6.31
C ARG A 161 -10.90 0.11 -5.99
N CYS A 162 -10.25 0.57 -4.94
CA CYS A 162 -8.87 0.20 -4.63
C CYS A 162 -8.73 -1.02 -3.72
N PHE A 163 -9.82 -1.73 -3.45
CA PHE A 163 -9.77 -2.90 -2.57
C PHE A 163 -9.08 -4.09 -3.23
N HIS A 164 -8.94 -4.12 -4.56
CA HIS A 164 -8.19 -5.17 -5.29
C HIS A 164 -6.66 -5.07 -5.17
N ILE A 165 -6.13 -4.07 -4.46
CA ILE A 165 -4.70 -3.80 -4.39
C ILE A 165 -3.88 -5.04 -3.95
N ILE A 166 -4.41 -5.86 -3.05
CA ILE A 166 -3.71 -7.04 -2.54
C ILE A 166 -3.65 -8.13 -3.60
N GLN A 167 -4.77 -8.39 -4.30
CA GLN A 167 -4.80 -9.33 -5.42
C GLN A 167 -3.92 -8.88 -6.57
N ASP A 168 -3.91 -7.59 -6.90
CA ASP A 168 -3.09 -7.03 -7.97
C ASP A 168 -1.60 -7.19 -7.63
N ILE A 169 -1.19 -6.93 -6.38
CA ILE A 169 0.18 -7.15 -5.90
C ILE A 169 0.55 -8.63 -5.96
N ASP A 170 -0.33 -9.53 -5.50
CA ASP A 170 -0.07 -10.97 -5.52
C ASP A 170 0.07 -11.50 -6.96
N THR A 171 -0.78 -11.02 -7.88
CA THR A 171 -0.71 -11.34 -9.31
C THR A 171 0.60 -10.84 -9.91
N PHE A 172 0.94 -9.57 -9.69
CA PHE A 172 2.21 -8.99 -10.13
C PHE A 172 3.41 -9.82 -9.65
N LEU A 173 3.44 -10.18 -8.36
CA LEU A 173 4.51 -10.98 -7.79
C LEU A 173 4.55 -12.41 -8.33
N LYS A 174 3.42 -12.98 -8.75
CA LYS A 174 3.37 -14.32 -9.38
C LYS A 174 3.88 -14.28 -10.81
N GLU A 175 3.54 -13.25 -11.58
CA GLU A 175 3.98 -13.06 -12.97
C GLU A 175 5.48 -12.78 -13.08
N ARG A 176 6.05 -12.08 -12.09
CA ARG A 176 7.47 -11.70 -12.07
C ARG A 176 8.36 -12.67 -11.27
N ARG A 177 7.79 -13.74 -10.70
CA ARG A 177 8.54 -14.68 -9.86
C ARG A 177 9.44 -15.63 -10.66
N ASP A 178 10.73 -15.37 -10.48
CA ASP A 178 11.81 -16.32 -10.28
C ASP A 178 11.51 -17.32 -9.12
N LYS A 179 12.09 -18.53 -9.18
CA LYS A 179 11.75 -19.76 -8.43
C LYS A 179 12.20 -19.79 -6.95
N SER A 180 12.54 -18.66 -6.34
CA SER A 180 13.39 -18.62 -5.12
C SER A 180 12.66 -18.56 -3.77
N PHE A 181 11.32 -18.53 -3.70
CA PHE A 181 10.62 -18.72 -2.42
C PHE A 181 9.45 -19.71 -2.55
N ARG A 182 9.82 -21.00 -2.54
CA ARG A 182 9.02 -22.08 -1.95
C ARG A 182 9.82 -22.66 -0.79
N LEU A 183 9.12 -22.92 0.32
CA LEU A 183 9.53 -23.67 1.51
C LEU A 183 10.23 -22.88 2.62
N VAL A 184 9.50 -22.68 3.71
CA VAL A 184 9.98 -23.11 5.03
C VAL A 184 8.85 -23.94 5.65
N HIS A 185 9.01 -25.26 5.61
CA HIS A 185 8.36 -26.15 6.57
C HIS A 185 9.05 -25.96 7.91
N PHE A 186 8.27 -25.74 8.98
CA PHE A 186 8.47 -26.36 10.29
C PHE A 186 7.10 -26.53 10.95
#